data_AF-A0A2T6APL5-F1
#
_entry.id   AF-A0A2T6APL5-F1
#
_cell.length_a   1.000
_cell.length_b   1.000
_cell.length_c   1.000
_cell.angle_alpha   90.00
_cell.angle_beta   90.00
_cell.angle_gamma   90.00
#
_symmetry.space_group_name_H-M   'P 1'
#
loop_
_entity.id
_entity.type
_entity.pdbx_description
1 polymer ?
#
loop_
_entity_poly.entity_id
_entity_poly.type
_entity_poly.pdbx_seq_one_letter_code
_entity_poly.pdbx_strand_id
1 'polypeptide(L)'
;MPEITARVVPAKSREAGNTATHKRFTGGELVMTGANAASSLRSTPARFLVMDEIDAFPLDVEGEGDPIALAVQRTVTYRGRRKILMISTPTIKGFGRIEAAYLESDQRRFFVSCLHCAHAFTVAWKDIRWPKGKPEDAACVCPECGGVHEEREKSTLLRGGNWQATAPGDGRIRGYHLPALLSPFETWAEIAAEHGRVAADPARLKSWVNTKLGETWEEEAAQTVDSGALSRRVEHWGEGLPPGVAVITAGIDTQDEWLAVELVGWGAGEESWSLGWHRLYGDLTVMLPEGIGYGWDYQPGNLWERGLVPSALIDEGGGLIHVGRHAVQIDPPAPLQDLLDAAKPFSARPLPEAGLSDEDYVRAFLQPFGADIGSTVVGGLVSKLLTSVALSALQQALGPKPP
;
A
#
# COMPACT_ATOMS: atom_id res chain seq x y z
N MET A 1 29.68 -21.55 21.14
CA MET A 1 30.58 -22.23 20.19
C MET A 1 32.03 -22.09 20.65
N PRO A 2 32.64 -23.17 21.19
CA PRO A 2 33.99 -23.13 21.78
C PRO A 2 35.09 -22.64 20.84
N GLU A 3 34.97 -22.94 19.54
CA GLU A 3 35.94 -22.56 18.51
C GLU A 3 36.03 -21.05 18.26
N ILE A 4 34.92 -20.32 18.44
CA ILE A 4 34.89 -18.86 18.30
C ILE A 4 35.52 -18.21 19.54
N THR A 5 35.21 -18.73 20.73
CA THR A 5 35.75 -18.23 22.00
C THR A 5 37.28 -18.30 22.03
N ALA A 6 37.89 -19.34 21.45
CA ALA A 6 39.35 -19.48 21.38
C ALA A 6 40.03 -18.45 20.44
N ARG A 7 39.30 -17.88 19.47
CA ARG A 7 39.85 -16.92 18.49
C ARG A 7 39.70 -15.46 18.92
N VAL A 8 38.78 -15.18 19.84
CA VAL A 8 38.54 -13.84 20.39
C VAL A 8 39.50 -13.61 21.54
N VAL A 9 40.24 -12.50 21.51
CA VAL A 9 41.19 -12.17 22.59
C VAL A 9 40.41 -12.00 23.91
N PRO A 10 40.76 -12.70 25.00
CA PRO A 10 40.03 -12.59 26.27
C PRO A 10 39.96 -11.14 26.74
N ALA A 11 38.80 -10.71 27.23
CA ALA A 11 38.65 -9.39 27.83
C ALA A 11 39.48 -9.33 29.12
N LYS A 12 40.71 -8.82 29.04
CA LYS A 12 41.52 -8.51 30.23
C LYS A 12 41.10 -7.15 30.76
N SER A 13 40.97 -7.03 32.08
CA SER A 13 40.51 -5.82 32.78
C SER A 13 41.34 -4.55 32.52
N ARG A 14 42.49 -4.66 31.84
CA ARG A 14 43.40 -3.54 31.51
C ARG A 14 43.63 -3.34 30.01
N GLU A 15 42.95 -4.07 29.12
CA GLU A 15 43.07 -3.90 27.66
C GLU A 15 41.76 -3.39 27.05
N ALA A 16 41.75 -2.12 26.65
CA ALA A 16 40.58 -1.39 26.12
C ALA A 16 40.05 -1.88 24.75
N GLY A 17 40.52 -3.02 24.22
CA GLY A 17 40.26 -3.47 22.85
C GLY A 17 39.23 -4.59 22.67
N ASN A 18 38.46 -4.92 23.71
CA ASN A 18 37.38 -5.90 23.64
C ASN A 18 36.15 -5.40 24.41
N THR A 19 35.37 -4.51 23.80
CA THR A 19 34.12 -3.94 24.32
C THR A 19 32.91 -4.55 23.61
N ALA A 20 31.69 -4.11 23.94
CA ALA A 20 30.49 -4.55 23.22
C ALA A 20 30.54 -4.14 21.73
N THR A 21 31.03 -2.93 21.43
CA THR A 21 31.08 -2.33 20.09
C THR A 21 32.41 -2.55 19.35
N HIS A 22 33.42 -3.12 20.02
CA HIS A 22 34.73 -3.36 19.43
C HIS A 22 35.27 -4.73 19.86
N LYS A 23 35.48 -5.63 18.90
CA LYS A 23 36.01 -6.98 19.13
C LYS A 23 37.30 -7.18 18.36
N ARG A 24 38.41 -7.39 19.05
CA ARG A 24 39.69 -7.76 18.44
C ARG A 24 39.92 -9.27 18.47
N PHE A 25 40.40 -9.82 17.37
CA PHE A 25 40.70 -11.24 17.21
C PHE A 25 41.98 -11.42 16.39
N THR A 26 42.55 -12.62 16.39
CA THR A 26 43.76 -12.88 15.59
C THR A 26 43.47 -12.66 14.11
N GLY A 27 44.13 -11.68 13.50
CA GLY A 27 43.96 -11.36 12.08
C GLY A 27 43.00 -10.21 11.77
N GLY A 28 42.41 -9.55 12.78
CA GLY A 28 41.59 -8.36 12.53
C GLY A 28 40.80 -7.85 13.73
N GLU A 29 39.86 -6.96 13.44
CA GLU A 29 38.92 -6.42 14.41
C GLU A 29 37.54 -6.25 13.77
N LEU A 30 36.52 -6.29 14.61
CA LEU A 30 35.15 -5.93 14.28
C LEU A 30 34.80 -4.67 15.06
N VAL A 31 34.44 -3.61 14.34
CA VAL A 31 33.97 -2.34 14.89
C VAL A 31 32.50 -2.21 14.54
N MET A 32 31.66 -1.99 15.53
CA MET A 32 30.22 -1.75 15.38
C MET A 32 29.92 -0.33 15.83
N THR A 33 29.24 0.43 14.98
CA THR A 33 28.87 1.81 15.29
C THR A 33 27.53 2.18 14.67
N GLY A 34 26.89 3.22 15.22
CA GLY A 34 25.65 3.77 14.70
C GLY A 34 25.90 4.83 13.63
N ALA A 35 24.96 4.95 12.69
CA ALA A 35 25.01 5.94 11.61
C ALA A 35 24.72 7.38 12.05
N ASN A 36 24.29 7.58 13.31
CA ASN A 36 23.88 8.88 13.83
C ASN A 36 25.03 9.77 14.34
N ALA A 37 26.26 9.26 14.38
CA ALA A 37 27.41 10.00 14.87
C ALA A 37 28.51 10.02 13.80
N ALA A 38 28.79 11.19 13.23
CA ALA A 38 29.69 11.33 12.11
C ALA A 38 31.12 10.91 12.50
N SER A 39 31.54 11.26 13.73
CA SER A 39 32.83 10.90 14.31
C SER A 39 33.13 9.39 14.24
N SER A 40 32.11 8.57 14.41
CA SER A 40 32.24 7.12 14.35
C SER A 40 32.46 6.60 12.94
N LEU A 41 31.88 7.26 11.93
CA LEU A 41 31.97 6.88 10.52
C LEU A 41 33.30 7.31 9.88
N ARG A 42 34.08 8.19 10.52
CA ARG A 42 35.36 8.70 9.98
C ARG A 42 36.60 7.96 10.47
N SER A 43 36.53 7.28 11.62
CA SER A 43 37.75 7.01 12.40
C SER A 43 38.54 5.77 11.95
N THR A 44 37.90 4.75 11.38
CA THR A 44 38.55 3.45 11.17
C THR A 44 38.49 3.03 9.70
N PRO A 45 39.64 2.79 9.03
CA PRO A 45 39.67 2.13 7.72
C PRO A 45 39.06 0.74 7.79
N ALA A 46 38.18 0.38 6.84
CA ALA A 46 37.44 -0.88 6.85
C ALA A 46 37.55 -1.60 5.51
N ARG A 47 38.07 -2.84 5.52
CA ARG A 47 38.06 -3.70 4.32
C ARG A 47 36.66 -4.26 4.04
N PHE A 48 35.95 -4.65 5.10
CA PHE A 48 34.60 -5.15 5.04
C PHE A 48 33.69 -4.13 5.71
N LEU A 49 32.71 -3.61 4.97
CA LEU A 49 31.72 -2.67 5.47
C LEU A 49 30.34 -3.33 5.37
N VAL A 50 29.65 -3.43 6.49
CA VAL A 50 28.26 -3.90 6.56
C VAL A 50 27.44 -2.74 7.11
N MET A 51 26.40 -2.37 6.38
CA MET A 51 25.46 -1.32 6.77
C MET A 51 24.08 -1.96 6.78
N ASP A 52 23.45 -1.93 7.94
CA ASP A 52 22.15 -2.54 8.20
C ASP A 52 21.11 -1.45 8.43
N GLU A 53 19.87 -1.69 8.00
CA GLU A 53 18.76 -0.72 8.00
C GLU A 53 19.12 0.63 7.35
N ILE A 54 19.75 0.60 6.17
CA ILE A 54 20.26 1.81 5.51
C ILE A 54 19.17 2.82 5.13
N ASP A 55 17.92 2.41 4.95
CA ASP A 55 16.81 3.34 4.70
C ASP A 55 16.47 4.16 5.95
N ALA A 56 16.77 3.65 7.15
CA ALA A 56 16.54 4.36 8.42
C ALA A 56 17.66 5.35 8.77
N PHE A 57 18.75 5.42 7.98
CA PHE A 57 19.85 6.34 8.25
C PHE A 57 19.41 7.80 8.01
N PRO A 58 19.91 8.76 8.81
CA PRO A 58 19.63 10.17 8.57
C PRO A 58 20.14 10.60 7.18
N LEU A 59 19.48 11.57 6.54
CA LEU A 59 19.93 12.13 5.26
C LEU A 59 21.26 12.87 5.39
N ASP A 60 21.47 13.49 6.54
CA ASP A 60 22.67 14.22 6.89
C ASP A 60 23.05 13.90 8.34
N VAL A 61 24.31 13.51 8.56
CA VAL A 61 24.83 13.26 9.90
C VAL A 61 25.68 14.44 10.36
N GLU A 62 25.20 15.16 11.36
CA GLU A 62 25.91 16.28 12.03
C GLU A 62 26.43 17.39 11.09
N GLY A 63 25.77 17.63 9.95
CA GLY A 63 26.17 18.62 8.95
C GLY A 63 27.27 18.15 7.99
N GLU A 64 27.63 16.87 8.03
CA GLU A 64 28.74 16.30 7.24
C GLU A 64 28.28 15.54 5.98
N GLY A 65 26.97 15.50 5.72
CA GLY A 65 26.38 14.83 4.56
C GLY A 65 25.96 13.38 4.84
N ASP A 66 25.82 12.61 3.76
CA ASP A 66 25.24 11.27 3.78
C ASP A 66 26.13 10.25 4.54
N PRO A 67 25.62 9.60 5.60
CA PRO A 67 26.38 8.62 6.38
C PRO A 67 26.84 7.42 5.55
N ILE A 68 26.09 7.01 4.52
CA ILE A 68 26.52 5.90 3.64
C ILE A 68 27.77 6.32 2.86
N ALA A 69 27.75 7.49 2.22
CA ALA A 69 28.91 8.02 1.51
C ALA A 69 30.14 8.12 2.44
N LEU A 70 29.97 8.65 3.66
CA LEU A 70 31.04 8.77 4.65
C LEU A 70 31.64 7.40 5.04
N ALA A 71 30.79 6.41 5.28
CA ALA A 71 31.19 5.05 5.62
C ALA A 71 31.93 4.38 4.44
N VAL A 72 31.44 4.53 3.21
CA VAL A 72 32.07 3.99 2.00
C VAL A 72 33.49 4.55 1.83
N GLN A 73 33.74 5.81 2.18
CA GLN A 73 35.09 6.39 2.13
C GLN A 73 36.10 5.66 3.03
N ARG A 74 35.67 4.98 4.09
CA ARG A 74 36.57 4.19 4.95
C ARG A 74 37.16 2.97 4.26
N THR A 75 36.59 2.58 3.13
CA THR A 75 37.01 1.40 2.36
C THR A 75 38.06 1.72 1.28
N VAL A 76 38.40 3.01 1.09
CA VAL A 76 39.26 3.49 -0.01
C VAL A 76 40.68 2.91 0.03
N THR A 77 41.25 2.69 1.20
CA THR A 77 42.58 2.07 1.35
C THR A 77 42.62 0.61 0.89
N TYR A 78 41.45 -0.03 0.74
CA TYR A 78 41.30 -1.44 0.35
C TYR A 78 40.72 -1.61 -1.07
N ARG A 79 40.92 -0.63 -1.96
CA ARG A 79 40.53 -0.73 -3.38
C ARG A 79 40.95 -2.09 -3.98
N GLY A 80 40.02 -2.75 -4.67
CA GLY A 80 40.19 -4.09 -5.26
C GLY A 80 40.01 -5.27 -4.31
N ARG A 81 40.00 -5.04 -2.98
CA ARG A 81 39.83 -6.10 -1.95
C ARG A 81 38.73 -5.82 -0.94
N ARG A 82 38.05 -4.66 -1.06
CA ARG A 82 36.93 -4.26 -0.22
C ARG A 82 35.66 -5.05 -0.56
N LYS A 83 34.80 -5.24 0.43
CA LYS A 83 33.43 -5.72 0.25
C LYS A 83 32.50 -4.83 1.05
N ILE A 84 31.44 -4.36 0.38
CA ILE A 84 30.39 -3.53 0.98
C ILE A 84 29.10 -4.34 0.89
N LEU A 85 28.39 -4.42 2.01
CA LEU A 85 27.08 -5.07 2.13
C LEU A 85 26.10 -4.03 2.68
N MET A 86 25.02 -3.81 1.95
CA MET A 86 23.92 -2.94 2.33
C MET A 86 22.68 -3.80 2.52
N ILE A 87 22.02 -3.63 3.66
CA ILE A 87 20.83 -4.39 4.06
C ILE A 87 19.81 -3.35 4.53
N SER A 88 18.56 -3.50 4.12
CA SER A 88 17.44 -2.73 4.64
C SER A 88 16.14 -3.36 4.20
N THR A 89 15.08 -3.05 4.93
CA THR A 89 13.72 -3.18 4.40
C THR A 89 13.42 -1.98 3.50
N PRO A 90 12.86 -2.16 2.29
CA PRO A 90 12.48 -1.05 1.43
C PRO A 90 11.29 -0.30 2.01
N THR A 91 11.16 0.97 1.62
CA THR A 91 10.14 1.89 2.16
C THR A 91 9.21 2.37 1.05
N ILE A 92 9.27 3.66 0.69
CA ILE A 92 8.43 4.26 -0.34
C ILE A 92 9.17 4.21 -1.68
N LYS A 93 8.44 3.84 -2.73
CA LYS A 93 8.97 3.77 -4.09
C LYS A 93 9.53 5.13 -4.54
N GLY A 94 10.74 5.14 -5.05
CA GLY A 94 11.46 6.32 -5.53
C GLY A 94 12.21 7.09 -4.44
N PHE A 95 12.06 6.73 -3.16
CA PHE A 95 12.69 7.44 -2.04
C PHE A 95 13.66 6.57 -1.23
N GLY A 96 13.51 5.23 -1.29
CA GLY A 96 14.36 4.30 -0.55
C GLY A 96 15.79 4.20 -1.10
N ARG A 97 16.78 4.19 -0.21
CA ARG A 97 18.20 4.05 -0.58
C ARG A 97 18.54 2.63 -1.00
N ILE A 98 17.94 1.64 -0.32
CA ILE A 98 18.08 0.24 -0.68
C ILE A 98 17.45 -0.06 -2.03
N GLU A 99 16.34 0.61 -2.37
CA GLU A 99 15.72 0.50 -3.69
C GLU A 99 16.66 1.04 -4.77
N ALA A 100 17.20 2.26 -4.59
CA ALA A 100 18.17 2.83 -5.52
C ALA A 100 19.38 1.90 -5.72
N ALA A 101 19.97 1.39 -4.63
CA ALA A 101 21.08 0.46 -4.68
C ALA A 101 20.72 -0.88 -5.35
N TYR A 102 19.49 -1.36 -5.17
CA TYR A 102 18.99 -2.56 -5.83
C TYR A 102 18.80 -2.33 -7.33
N LEU A 103 18.23 -1.19 -7.73
CA LEU A 103 18.01 -0.83 -9.14
C LEU A 103 19.33 -0.67 -9.92
N GLU A 104 20.39 -0.17 -9.28
CA GLU A 104 21.75 -0.08 -9.84
C GLU A 104 22.46 -1.44 -9.98
N SER A 105 21.90 -2.51 -9.42
CA SER A 105 22.50 -3.84 -9.37
C SER A 105 22.00 -4.79 -10.47
N ASP A 106 22.48 -6.04 -10.46
CA ASP A 106 21.95 -7.13 -11.29
C ASP A 106 20.59 -7.71 -10.83
N GLN A 107 19.98 -7.12 -9.78
CA GLN A 107 18.62 -7.38 -9.30
C GLN A 107 18.27 -8.87 -9.14
N ARG A 108 19.00 -9.61 -8.31
CA ARG A 108 18.79 -11.05 -8.20
C ARG A 108 17.50 -11.41 -7.48
N ARG A 109 16.78 -12.36 -8.07
CA ARG A 109 15.64 -13.04 -7.48
C ARG A 109 15.98 -14.50 -7.22
N PHE A 110 15.32 -15.11 -6.25
CA PHE A 110 15.48 -16.53 -5.95
C PHE A 110 14.46 -17.33 -6.75
N PHE A 111 14.94 -18.14 -7.69
CA PHE A 111 14.10 -19.01 -8.52
C PHE A 111 14.04 -20.39 -7.88
N VAL A 112 12.83 -20.91 -7.70
CA VAL A 112 12.56 -22.30 -7.33
C VAL A 112 12.15 -23.08 -8.57
N SER A 113 12.38 -24.39 -8.57
CA SER A 113 11.89 -25.29 -9.61
C SER A 113 10.63 -26.00 -9.10
N CYS A 114 9.53 -25.88 -9.84
CA CYS A 114 8.28 -26.55 -9.50
C CYS A 114 8.48 -28.06 -9.34
N LEU A 115 8.00 -28.65 -8.25
CA LEU A 115 8.09 -30.10 -7.99
C LEU A 115 7.23 -30.95 -8.93
N HIS A 116 6.30 -30.33 -9.67
CA HIS A 116 5.39 -31.01 -10.59
C HIS A 116 5.86 -30.96 -12.05
N CYS A 117 6.28 -29.78 -12.53
CA CYS A 117 6.63 -29.56 -13.94
C CYS A 117 8.06 -29.04 -14.18
N ALA A 118 8.86 -28.87 -13.12
CA ALA A 118 10.21 -28.31 -13.15
C ALA A 118 10.33 -26.85 -13.64
N HIS A 119 9.22 -26.17 -13.96
CA HIS A 119 9.22 -24.76 -14.34
C HIS A 119 9.91 -23.90 -13.27
N ALA A 120 10.82 -23.03 -13.70
CA ALA A 120 11.57 -22.15 -12.82
C ALA A 120 10.80 -20.83 -12.64
N PHE A 121 10.44 -20.49 -11.39
CA PHE A 121 9.73 -19.26 -11.07
C PHE A 121 10.16 -18.69 -9.72
N THR A 122 9.86 -17.42 -9.47
CA THR A 122 10.06 -16.78 -8.18
C THR A 122 8.78 -16.88 -7.37
N VAL A 123 8.85 -17.27 -6.10
CA VAL A 123 7.68 -17.27 -5.21
C VAL A 123 7.29 -15.82 -4.92
N ALA A 124 6.19 -15.35 -5.53
CA ALA A 124 5.62 -14.02 -5.31
C ALA A 124 4.28 -14.12 -4.57
N TRP A 125 3.81 -12.99 -4.03
CA TRP A 125 2.55 -12.95 -3.27
C TRP A 125 1.35 -13.46 -4.07
N LYS A 126 1.28 -13.12 -5.36
CA LYS A 126 0.26 -13.60 -6.29
C LYS A 126 0.23 -15.13 -6.48
N ASP A 127 1.30 -15.82 -6.12
CA ASP A 127 1.41 -17.27 -6.22
C ASP A 127 0.99 -17.95 -4.92
N ILE A 128 0.85 -17.21 -3.81
CA ILE A 128 0.32 -17.73 -2.55
C ILE A 128 -1.21 -17.68 -2.59
N ARG A 129 -1.85 -18.85 -2.52
CA ARG A 129 -3.30 -19.00 -2.65
C ARG A 129 -3.83 -19.89 -1.54
N TRP A 130 -5.08 -19.64 -1.16
CA TRP A 130 -5.82 -20.43 -0.17
C TRP A 130 -7.33 -20.40 -0.46
N PRO A 131 -8.10 -21.41 -0.01
CA PRO A 131 -9.55 -21.37 -0.05
C PRO A 131 -10.12 -20.18 0.72
N LYS A 132 -11.29 -19.69 0.30
CA LYS A 132 -11.94 -18.53 0.93
C LYS A 132 -12.12 -18.75 2.45
N GLY A 133 -11.63 -17.79 3.22
CA GLY A 133 -11.75 -17.81 4.69
C GLY A 133 -10.82 -18.78 5.40
N LYS A 134 -9.89 -19.44 4.68
CA LYS A 134 -8.95 -20.42 5.25
C LYS A 134 -7.49 -20.06 5.00
N PRO A 135 -6.97 -18.93 5.53
CA PRO A 135 -5.56 -18.56 5.39
C PRO A 135 -4.59 -19.62 5.94
N GLU A 136 -5.03 -20.47 6.86
CA GLU A 136 -4.28 -21.62 7.37
C GLU A 136 -3.92 -22.66 6.30
N ASP A 137 -4.69 -22.71 5.21
CA ASP A 137 -4.49 -23.62 4.08
C ASP A 137 -3.67 -22.96 2.94
N ALA A 138 -2.90 -21.90 3.24
CA ALA A 138 -2.09 -21.21 2.25
C ALA A 138 -0.99 -22.09 1.66
N ALA A 139 -0.92 -22.08 0.33
CA ALA A 139 0.00 -22.87 -0.47
C ALA A 139 0.55 -22.02 -1.63
N CYS A 140 1.74 -22.37 -2.11
CA CYS A 140 2.31 -21.74 -3.30
C CYS A 140 1.85 -22.50 -4.55
N VAL A 141 1.25 -21.80 -5.51
CA VAL A 141 0.74 -22.36 -6.75
C VAL A 141 1.70 -22.04 -7.89
N CYS A 142 2.15 -23.06 -8.61
CA CYS A 142 3.01 -22.86 -9.77
C CYS A 142 2.28 -22.08 -10.88
N PRO A 143 2.86 -20.99 -11.41
CA PRO A 143 2.23 -20.16 -12.43
C PRO A 143 2.07 -20.86 -13.79
N GLU A 144 2.87 -21.91 -14.06
CA GLU A 144 2.86 -22.62 -15.34
C GLU A 144 1.84 -23.77 -15.36
N CYS A 145 1.90 -24.68 -14.38
CA CYS A 145 1.07 -25.88 -14.37
C CYS A 145 -0.09 -25.86 -13.37
N GLY A 146 -0.19 -24.82 -12.53
CA GLY A 146 -1.18 -24.77 -11.44
C GLY A 146 -0.92 -25.76 -10.29
N GLY A 147 0.23 -26.46 -10.30
CA GLY A 147 0.61 -27.40 -9.25
C GLY A 147 0.71 -26.71 -7.90
N VAL A 148 0.03 -27.28 -6.90
CA VAL A 148 -0.01 -26.75 -5.53
C VAL A 148 1.21 -27.28 -4.76
N HIS A 149 1.89 -26.37 -4.07
CA HIS A 149 2.97 -26.66 -3.15
C HIS A 149 2.55 -26.33 -1.72
N GLU A 150 2.46 -27.35 -0.87
CA GLU A 150 2.14 -27.16 0.54
C GLU A 150 3.36 -26.64 1.32
N GLU A 151 3.15 -26.04 2.50
CA GLU A 151 4.22 -25.52 3.35
C GLU A 151 5.32 -26.56 3.65
N ARG A 152 4.94 -27.84 3.83
CA ARG A 152 5.91 -28.94 4.05
C ARG A 152 6.91 -29.11 2.91
N GLU A 153 6.54 -28.70 1.69
CA GLU A 153 7.36 -28.80 0.48
C GLU A 153 8.27 -27.59 0.29
N LYS A 154 8.02 -26.48 1.00
CA LYS A 154 8.81 -25.24 0.93
C LYS A 154 10.30 -25.51 1.10
N SER A 155 10.68 -26.33 2.07
CA SER A 155 12.10 -26.66 2.29
C SER A 155 12.75 -27.37 1.09
N THR A 156 11.99 -28.19 0.36
CA THR A 156 12.46 -28.89 -0.84
C THR A 156 12.55 -27.93 -2.02
N LEU A 157 11.53 -27.10 -2.23
CA LEU A 157 11.54 -26.02 -3.22
C LEU A 157 12.76 -25.11 -3.04
N LEU A 158 13.01 -24.66 -1.80
CA LEU A 158 14.11 -23.75 -1.50
C LEU A 158 15.49 -24.40 -1.67
N ARG A 159 15.65 -25.69 -1.32
CA ARG A 159 16.91 -26.42 -1.55
C ARG A 159 17.22 -26.59 -3.04
N GLY A 160 16.21 -26.73 -3.88
CA GLY A 160 16.34 -26.82 -5.34
C GLY A 160 16.49 -25.47 -6.04
N GLY A 161 16.33 -24.36 -5.32
CA GLY A 161 16.33 -23.02 -5.89
C GLY A 161 17.72 -22.40 -6.02
N ASN A 162 17.81 -21.33 -6.83
CA ASN A 162 19.04 -20.59 -7.06
C ASN A 162 18.78 -19.09 -7.28
N TRP A 163 19.76 -18.27 -6.91
CA TRP A 163 19.74 -16.84 -7.20
C TRP A 163 20.12 -16.59 -8.66
N GLN A 164 19.26 -15.88 -9.39
CA GLN A 164 19.50 -15.50 -10.78
C GLN A 164 19.33 -13.99 -10.94
N ALA A 165 20.20 -13.37 -11.73
CA ALA A 165 20.10 -11.95 -12.07
C ALA A 165 18.88 -11.72 -12.99
N THR A 166 18.07 -10.71 -12.69
CA THR A 166 16.91 -10.34 -13.53
C THR A 166 17.10 -8.99 -14.22
N ALA A 167 18.23 -8.31 -14.00
CA ALA A 167 18.61 -7.09 -14.69
C ALA A 167 20.07 -7.16 -15.16
N PRO A 168 20.45 -6.43 -16.21
CA PRO A 168 21.85 -6.26 -16.55
C PRO A 168 22.57 -5.53 -15.40
N GLY A 169 23.70 -6.07 -14.94
CA GLY A 169 24.55 -5.43 -13.93
C GLY A 169 25.91 -5.05 -14.48
N ASP A 170 26.63 -4.20 -13.74
CA ASP A 170 28.00 -3.78 -14.08
C ASP A 170 29.07 -4.85 -13.79
N GLY A 171 28.65 -6.06 -13.38
CA GLY A 171 29.50 -7.17 -12.97
C GLY A 171 30.11 -7.04 -11.57
N ARG A 172 29.89 -5.92 -10.87
CA ARG A 172 30.45 -5.63 -9.55
C ARG A 172 29.39 -5.55 -8.47
N ILE A 173 28.25 -4.93 -8.75
CA ILE A 173 27.15 -4.75 -7.81
C ILE A 173 26.17 -5.91 -7.99
N ARG A 174 25.90 -6.61 -6.88
CA ARG A 174 24.91 -7.69 -6.84
C ARG A 174 23.86 -7.35 -5.81
N GLY A 175 22.61 -7.20 -6.26
CA GLY A 175 21.46 -6.95 -5.39
C GLY A 175 20.65 -8.22 -5.23
N TYR A 176 19.99 -8.37 -4.08
CA TYR A 176 19.21 -9.54 -3.75
C TYR A 176 17.90 -9.08 -3.12
N HIS A 177 16.79 -9.58 -3.63
CA HIS A 177 15.47 -9.35 -3.03
C HIS A 177 15.02 -10.61 -2.28
N LEU A 178 14.78 -10.46 -0.97
CA LEU A 178 14.51 -11.57 -0.07
C LEU A 178 13.17 -11.35 0.67
N PRO A 179 12.03 -11.82 0.12
CA PRO A 179 10.75 -11.73 0.81
C PRO A 179 10.66 -12.77 1.94
N ALA A 180 9.82 -12.50 2.95
CA ALA A 180 9.46 -13.45 4.01
C ALA A 180 8.83 -14.74 3.45
N LEU A 181 8.32 -14.71 2.21
CA LEU A 181 7.85 -15.89 1.48
C LEU A 181 8.91 -17.00 1.35
N LEU A 182 10.20 -16.66 1.45
CA LEU A 182 11.32 -17.61 1.43
C LEU A 182 11.84 -17.96 2.84
N SER A 183 11.28 -17.36 3.90
CA SER A 183 11.74 -17.52 5.28
C SER A 183 11.54 -18.95 5.78
N PRO A 184 12.50 -19.55 6.49
CA PRO A 184 12.30 -20.79 7.23
C PRO A 184 11.62 -20.57 8.59
N PHE A 185 11.41 -19.32 9.00
CA PHE A 185 10.84 -18.95 10.30
C PHE A 185 9.35 -18.56 10.24
N GLU A 186 8.84 -18.30 9.03
CA GLU A 186 7.44 -17.94 8.80
C GLU A 186 6.86 -18.82 7.70
N THR A 187 5.67 -19.35 7.96
CA THR A 187 4.88 -20.14 7.03
C THR A 187 4.07 -19.23 6.09
N TRP A 188 3.70 -19.74 4.92
CA TRP A 188 2.79 -19.01 4.03
C TRP A 188 1.43 -18.75 4.70
N ALA A 189 0.98 -19.64 5.58
CA ALA A 189 -0.24 -19.49 6.36
C ALA A 189 -0.19 -18.31 7.33
N GLU A 190 0.91 -18.15 8.08
CA GLU A 190 1.10 -17.00 8.97
C GLU A 190 1.11 -15.68 8.20
N ILE A 191 1.84 -15.63 7.09
CA ILE A 191 1.92 -14.46 6.22
C ILE A 191 0.53 -14.11 5.65
N ALA A 192 -0.25 -15.12 5.23
CA ALA A 192 -1.60 -14.92 4.72
C ALA A 192 -2.62 -14.49 5.79
N ALA A 193 -2.52 -15.07 6.99
CA ALA A 193 -3.35 -14.65 8.12
C ALA A 193 -3.04 -13.21 8.54
N GLU A 194 -1.77 -12.81 8.53
CA GLU A 194 -1.37 -11.44 8.80
C GLU A 194 -1.90 -10.48 7.74
N HIS A 195 -1.73 -10.82 6.45
CA HIS A 195 -2.29 -10.04 5.33
C HIS A 195 -3.79 -9.81 5.51
N GLY A 196 -4.55 -10.85 5.83
CA GLY A 196 -6.00 -10.75 6.04
C GLY A 196 -6.42 -9.76 7.14
N ARG A 197 -5.55 -9.49 8.13
CA ARG A 197 -5.80 -8.53 9.22
C ARG A 197 -5.42 -7.09 8.88
N VAL A 198 -4.57 -6.89 7.86
CA VAL A 198 -4.02 -5.58 7.49
C VAL A 198 -4.48 -5.10 6.12
N ALA A 199 -5.02 -5.97 5.26
CA ALA A 199 -5.34 -5.65 3.87
C ALA A 199 -6.34 -4.49 3.69
N ALA A 200 -7.24 -4.26 4.65
CA ALA A 200 -8.21 -3.18 4.61
C ALA A 200 -7.68 -1.84 5.18
N ASP A 201 -6.47 -1.82 5.75
CA ASP A 201 -5.85 -0.65 6.37
C ASP A 201 -4.59 -0.28 5.56
N PRO A 202 -4.61 0.78 4.74
CA PRO A 202 -3.47 1.17 3.90
C PRO A 202 -2.16 1.39 4.67
N ALA A 203 -2.22 1.93 5.89
CA ALA A 203 -1.02 2.19 6.68
C ALA A 203 -0.39 0.87 7.17
N ARG A 204 -1.23 -0.07 7.62
CA ARG A 204 -0.75 -1.40 8.05
C ARG A 204 -0.36 -2.27 6.86
N LEU A 205 -1.06 -2.16 5.73
CA LEU A 205 -0.73 -2.84 4.49
C LEU A 205 0.62 -2.37 3.94
N LYS A 206 0.91 -1.06 4.00
CA LYS A 206 2.24 -0.51 3.68
C LYS A 206 3.34 -1.20 4.47
N SER A 207 3.22 -1.26 5.80
CA SER A 207 4.21 -1.96 6.64
C SER A 207 4.33 -3.43 6.28
N TRP A 208 3.22 -4.10 5.98
CA TRP A 208 3.21 -5.50 5.60
C TRP A 208 3.89 -5.74 4.24
N VAL A 209 3.61 -4.93 3.22
CA VAL A 209 4.25 -5.02 1.89
C VAL A 209 5.76 -4.83 2.03
N ASN A 210 6.18 -3.78 2.73
CA ASN A 210 7.59 -3.49 2.94
C ASN A 210 8.32 -4.63 3.66
N THR A 211 7.78 -5.11 4.79
CA THR A 211 8.48 -6.08 5.66
C THR A 211 8.32 -7.53 5.22
N LYS A 212 7.15 -7.94 4.71
CA LYS A 212 6.87 -9.33 4.30
C LYS A 212 7.25 -9.58 2.85
N LEU A 213 6.90 -8.66 1.96
CA LEU A 213 7.21 -8.85 0.54
C LEU A 213 8.60 -8.31 0.18
N GLY A 214 9.18 -7.41 1.00
CA GLY A 214 10.44 -6.77 0.63
C GLY A 214 10.27 -5.88 -0.61
N GLU A 215 9.06 -5.35 -0.81
CA GLU A 215 8.68 -4.53 -1.95
C GLU A 215 8.47 -3.08 -1.52
N THR A 216 8.76 -2.13 -2.41
CA THR A 216 8.48 -0.71 -2.15
C THR A 216 6.98 -0.43 -2.23
N TRP A 217 6.53 0.50 -1.38
CA TRP A 217 5.14 0.93 -1.36
C TRP A 217 4.95 2.13 -2.29
N GLU A 218 3.95 2.05 -3.16
CA GLU A 218 3.49 3.16 -3.97
C GLU A 218 2.42 3.93 -3.20
N GLU A 219 2.70 5.18 -2.86
CA GLU A 219 1.67 6.05 -2.28
C GLU A 219 0.72 6.48 -3.40
N GLU A 220 -0.60 6.42 -3.17
CA GLU A 220 -1.61 6.78 -4.18
C GLU A 220 -1.43 8.21 -4.71
N ALA A 221 -0.88 9.11 -3.90
CA ALA A 221 -0.53 10.48 -4.28
C ALA A 221 0.72 10.59 -5.19
N ALA A 222 1.50 9.52 -5.33
CA ALA A 222 2.71 9.45 -6.13
C ALA A 222 2.50 8.82 -7.51
N GLN A 223 1.25 8.76 -8.00
CA GLN A 223 0.99 8.62 -9.44
C GLN A 223 1.50 9.87 -10.17
N THR A 224 2.81 9.95 -10.39
CA THR A 224 3.36 10.82 -11.42
C THR A 224 2.93 10.25 -12.75
N VAL A 225 1.82 10.79 -13.27
CA VAL A 225 1.33 10.40 -14.58
C VAL A 225 2.38 10.84 -15.60
N ASP A 226 2.96 9.87 -16.32
CA ASP A 226 3.90 10.16 -17.40
C ASP A 226 3.23 11.05 -18.46
N SER A 227 3.71 12.28 -18.60
CA SER A 227 3.19 13.26 -19.57
C SER A 227 3.35 12.75 -21.01
N GLY A 228 4.36 11.91 -21.27
CA GLY A 228 4.53 11.21 -22.54
C GLY A 228 3.41 10.21 -22.81
N ALA A 229 2.98 9.45 -21.80
CA ALA A 229 1.86 8.52 -21.91
C ALA A 229 0.52 9.23 -22.07
N LEU A 230 0.30 10.35 -21.37
CA LEU A 230 -0.91 11.17 -21.52
C LEU A 230 -1.02 11.80 -22.90
N SER A 231 0.07 12.37 -23.42
CA SER A 231 0.07 13.01 -24.75
C SER A 231 -0.29 12.03 -25.87
N ARG A 232 0.08 10.75 -25.74
CA ARG A 232 -0.28 9.69 -26.69
C ARG A 232 -1.76 9.28 -26.60
N ARG A 233 -2.47 9.66 -25.54
CA ARG A 233 -3.90 9.39 -25.31
C ARG A 233 -4.78 10.62 -25.54
N VAL A 234 -4.21 11.69 -26.11
CA VAL A 234 -4.99 12.89 -26.45
C VAL A 234 -5.94 12.55 -27.59
N GLU A 235 -7.23 12.67 -27.30
CA GLU A 235 -8.30 12.53 -28.28
C GLU A 235 -8.84 13.92 -28.65
N HIS A 236 -9.26 14.10 -29.90
CA HIS A 236 -9.79 15.38 -30.37
C HIS A 236 -11.28 15.47 -30.06
N TRP A 237 -11.63 16.15 -28.97
CA TRP A 237 -13.01 16.30 -28.49
C TRP A 237 -13.80 17.45 -29.17
N GLY A 238 -13.25 18.06 -30.22
CA GLY A 238 -13.92 19.11 -31.01
C GLY A 238 -13.83 20.51 -30.40
N GLU A 239 -14.48 21.49 -31.03
CA GLU A 239 -14.50 22.90 -30.60
C GLU A 239 -15.50 23.19 -29.47
N GLY A 240 -16.20 22.16 -28.96
CA GLY A 240 -17.26 22.29 -27.96
C GLY A 240 -16.77 22.43 -26.51
N LEU A 241 -15.47 22.24 -26.26
CA LEU A 241 -14.90 22.32 -24.92
C LEU A 241 -14.43 23.74 -24.58
N PRO A 242 -14.57 24.19 -23.32
CA PRO A 242 -13.94 25.42 -22.85
C PRO A 242 -12.42 25.40 -23.12
N PRO A 243 -11.81 26.52 -23.58
CA PRO A 243 -10.39 26.61 -23.95
C PRO A 243 -9.35 26.33 -22.85
N GLY A 244 -9.77 25.92 -21.65
CA GLY A 244 -8.91 25.57 -20.52
C GLY A 244 -8.97 24.09 -20.10
N VAL A 245 -9.84 23.28 -20.71
CA VAL A 245 -9.97 21.85 -20.38
C VAL A 245 -8.76 21.08 -20.89
N ALA A 246 -8.01 20.47 -19.98
CA ALA A 246 -6.85 19.62 -20.28
C ALA A 246 -7.17 18.12 -20.08
N VAL A 247 -8.06 17.79 -19.15
CA VAL A 247 -8.46 16.41 -18.82
C VAL A 247 -9.97 16.34 -18.65
N ILE A 248 -10.61 15.27 -19.12
CA ILE A 248 -12.03 15.00 -18.87
C ILE A 248 -12.14 13.75 -18.01
N THR A 249 -12.96 13.81 -16.96
CA THR A 249 -13.31 12.67 -16.13
C THR A 249 -14.81 12.44 -16.15
N ALA A 250 -15.24 11.20 -15.99
CA ALA A 250 -16.63 10.85 -15.77
C ALA A 250 -16.82 10.33 -14.34
N GLY A 251 -17.63 11.01 -13.54
CA GLY A 251 -18.15 10.47 -12.28
C GLY A 251 -19.40 9.65 -12.58
N ILE A 252 -19.45 8.40 -12.11
CA ILE A 252 -20.62 7.53 -12.28
C ILE A 252 -21.12 7.13 -10.90
N ASP A 253 -22.37 7.45 -10.62
CA ASP A 253 -23.07 7.03 -9.41
C ASP A 253 -24.21 6.07 -9.77
N THR A 254 -24.30 4.97 -9.02
CA THR A 254 -25.25 3.88 -9.28
C THR A 254 -26.52 4.09 -8.45
N GLN A 255 -27.66 4.13 -9.13
CA GLN A 255 -28.99 4.14 -8.51
C GLN A 255 -29.72 2.84 -8.89
N ASP A 256 -30.85 2.53 -8.25
CA ASP A 256 -31.53 1.24 -8.41
C ASP A 256 -31.91 0.93 -9.88
N GLU A 257 -32.32 1.95 -10.66
CA GLU A 257 -32.81 1.79 -12.03
C GLU A 257 -32.01 2.58 -13.09
N TRP A 258 -30.96 3.31 -12.67
CA TRP A 258 -30.20 4.17 -13.58
C TRP A 258 -28.80 4.53 -13.04
N LEU A 259 -27.91 4.92 -13.94
CA LEU A 259 -26.61 5.51 -13.62
C LEU A 259 -26.68 7.02 -13.79
N ALA A 260 -26.26 7.76 -12.76
CA ALA A 260 -25.97 9.18 -12.87
C ALA A 260 -24.54 9.33 -13.38
N VAL A 261 -24.37 9.93 -14.56
CA VAL A 261 -23.05 10.19 -15.13
C VAL A 261 -22.84 11.68 -15.22
N GLU A 262 -21.78 12.18 -14.61
CA GLU A 262 -21.33 13.57 -14.74
C GLU A 262 -19.97 13.61 -15.44
N LEU A 263 -19.89 14.34 -16.54
CA LEU A 263 -18.66 14.62 -17.26
C LEU A 263 -18.11 15.95 -16.77
N VAL A 264 -16.89 15.94 -16.25
CA VAL A 264 -16.20 17.12 -15.73
C VAL A 264 -14.90 17.32 -16.48
N GLY A 265 -14.72 18.51 -17.04
CA GLY A 265 -13.47 18.97 -17.62
C GLY A 265 -12.64 19.66 -16.54
N TRP A 266 -11.33 19.39 -16.54
CA TRP A 266 -10.37 19.93 -15.57
C TRP A 266 -9.27 20.70 -16.28
N GLY A 267 -8.93 21.85 -15.72
CA GLY A 267 -7.91 22.77 -16.20
C GLY A 267 -6.82 23.01 -15.17
N ALA A 268 -5.95 23.98 -15.46
CA ALA A 268 -4.87 24.35 -14.55
C ALA A 268 -5.41 24.90 -13.21
N GLY A 269 -4.78 24.52 -12.10
CA GLY A 269 -5.16 25.02 -10.77
C GLY A 269 -6.49 24.47 -10.26
N GLU A 270 -6.89 23.25 -10.68
CA GLU A 270 -8.15 22.58 -10.31
C GLU A 270 -9.42 23.32 -10.77
N GLU A 271 -9.28 24.26 -11.72
CA GLU A 271 -10.43 24.83 -12.41
C GLU A 271 -11.22 23.72 -13.10
N SER A 272 -12.54 23.70 -12.93
CA SER A 272 -13.39 22.64 -13.46
C SER A 272 -14.64 23.19 -14.14
N TRP A 273 -15.10 22.44 -15.15
CA TRP A 273 -16.30 22.72 -15.91
C TRP A 273 -17.17 21.46 -15.97
N SER A 274 -18.44 21.55 -15.55
CA SER A 274 -19.41 20.51 -15.85
C SER A 274 -19.68 20.53 -17.36
N LEU A 275 -19.23 19.49 -18.06
CA LEU A 275 -19.35 19.34 -19.52
C LEU A 275 -20.66 18.65 -19.92
N GLY A 276 -21.25 17.87 -19.03
CA GLY A 276 -22.50 17.20 -19.30
C GLY A 276 -22.92 16.32 -18.14
N TRP A 277 -24.23 16.12 -18.03
CA TRP A 277 -24.81 15.18 -17.09
C TRP A 277 -25.82 14.30 -17.82
N HIS A 278 -25.77 13.01 -17.54
CA HIS A 278 -26.57 12.00 -18.21
C HIS A 278 -27.20 11.04 -17.19
N ARG A 279 -28.43 10.63 -17.47
CA ARG A 279 -29.03 9.44 -16.85
C ARG A 279 -29.00 8.32 -17.85
N LEU A 280 -28.32 7.24 -17.50
CA LEU A 280 -28.35 6.01 -18.29
C LEU A 280 -29.28 5.03 -17.59
N TYR A 281 -30.47 4.83 -18.13
CA TYR A 281 -31.42 3.85 -17.63
C TYR A 281 -30.99 2.46 -18.05
N GLY A 282 -31.12 1.49 -17.14
CA GLY A 282 -30.80 0.10 -17.40
C GLY A 282 -31.19 -0.78 -16.23
N ASP A 283 -31.32 -2.07 -16.48
CA ASP A 283 -31.52 -3.05 -15.43
C ASP A 283 -30.17 -3.30 -14.73
N LEU A 284 -29.92 -2.52 -13.68
CA LEU A 284 -28.64 -2.53 -12.95
C LEU A 284 -28.61 -3.61 -11.86
N THR A 285 -29.75 -4.26 -11.61
CA THR A 285 -29.90 -5.30 -10.60
C THR A 285 -30.25 -6.63 -11.28
N VAL A 286 -29.26 -7.52 -11.38
CA VAL A 286 -29.53 -8.92 -11.69
C VAL A 286 -29.93 -9.62 -10.39
N MET A 287 -31.19 -10.04 -10.29
CA MET A 287 -31.65 -10.92 -9.21
C MET A 287 -30.93 -12.28 -9.31
N LEU A 288 -30.01 -12.53 -8.37
CA LEU A 288 -29.33 -13.81 -8.22
C LEU A 288 -30.21 -14.77 -7.41
N PRO A 289 -30.44 -16.02 -7.89
CA PRO A 289 -30.92 -17.09 -7.04
C PRO A 289 -29.94 -17.31 -5.87
N GLU A 290 -30.45 -17.53 -4.66
CA GLU A 290 -29.62 -17.90 -3.52
C GLU A 290 -28.74 -19.11 -3.86
N GLY A 291 -27.42 -18.98 -3.71
CA GLY A 291 -26.46 -20.08 -3.89
C GLY A 291 -25.45 -19.92 -5.03
N ILE A 292 -25.52 -18.87 -5.86
CA ILE A 292 -24.52 -18.58 -6.89
C ILE A 292 -23.67 -17.39 -6.43
N GLY A 293 -22.47 -17.66 -5.92
CA GLY A 293 -21.51 -16.62 -5.57
C GLY A 293 -20.92 -15.98 -6.84
N TYR A 294 -20.47 -14.72 -6.73
CA TYR A 294 -19.67 -14.06 -7.76
C TYR A 294 -18.43 -14.91 -8.06
N GLY A 295 -18.52 -15.71 -9.11
CA GLY A 295 -17.37 -16.33 -9.72
C GLY A 295 -16.47 -15.20 -10.20
N TRP A 296 -15.26 -15.16 -9.66
CA TRP A 296 -14.09 -14.63 -10.38
C TRP A 296 -13.71 -15.55 -11.57
N ASP A 297 -14.69 -16.30 -12.09
CA ASP A 297 -14.58 -17.37 -13.08
C ASP A 297 -14.97 -16.91 -14.49
N TYR A 298 -15.14 -15.60 -14.72
CA TYR A 298 -15.20 -15.05 -16.07
C TYR A 298 -14.00 -14.14 -16.34
N GLN A 299 -13.03 -14.70 -17.05
CA GLN A 299 -11.84 -14.02 -17.54
C GLN A 299 -11.75 -14.22 -19.06
N PRO A 300 -12.21 -13.27 -19.90
CA PRO A 300 -11.89 -13.32 -21.32
C PRO A 300 -10.60 -12.54 -21.61
N GLY A 301 -9.59 -13.28 -22.09
CA GLY A 301 -8.56 -12.87 -23.05
C GLY A 301 -7.87 -11.51 -22.91
N ASN A 302 -6.61 -11.54 -22.44
CA ASN A 302 -5.38 -10.89 -22.95
C ASN A 302 -5.34 -9.43 -23.47
N LEU A 303 -6.41 -8.65 -23.52
CA LEU A 303 -6.38 -7.25 -23.96
C LEU A 303 -7.43 -6.45 -23.20
N TRP A 304 -6.96 -5.68 -22.22
CA TRP A 304 -7.77 -4.76 -21.40
C TRP A 304 -8.35 -3.57 -22.18
N GLU A 305 -8.00 -3.39 -23.46
CA GLU A 305 -8.38 -2.23 -24.27
C GLU A 305 -9.70 -2.38 -25.07
N ARG A 306 -10.46 -3.47 -24.93
CA ARG A 306 -11.68 -3.68 -25.76
C ARG A 306 -12.97 -4.11 -25.07
N GLY A 307 -13.06 -4.04 -23.75
CA GLY A 307 -14.30 -4.42 -23.06
C GLY A 307 -15.05 -3.23 -22.53
N LEU A 308 -15.93 -2.58 -23.32
CA LEU A 308 -17.11 -1.84 -22.81
C LEU A 308 -18.05 -1.31 -23.92
N VAL A 309 -18.39 -2.11 -24.94
CA VAL A 309 -19.64 -1.90 -25.70
C VAL A 309 -20.12 -3.27 -26.21
N PRO A 310 -21.34 -3.73 -25.85
CA PRO A 310 -21.96 -4.87 -26.52
C PRO A 310 -22.04 -4.59 -28.02
N SER A 311 -21.61 -5.54 -28.87
CA SER A 311 -21.53 -5.33 -30.32
C SER A 311 -22.86 -4.89 -30.95
N ALA A 312 -24.00 -5.22 -30.32
CA ALA A 312 -25.33 -4.80 -30.73
C ALA A 312 -25.60 -3.28 -30.61
N LEU A 313 -24.88 -2.58 -29.72
CA LEU A 313 -25.02 -1.13 -29.51
C LEU A 313 -24.10 -0.29 -30.43
N ILE A 314 -23.22 -0.93 -31.20
CA ILE A 314 -22.36 -0.23 -32.17
C ILE A 314 -23.14 0.14 -33.43
N ASP A 315 -24.18 -0.63 -33.77
CA ASP A 315 -24.93 -0.46 -35.02
C ASP A 315 -26.27 0.32 -34.87
N GLU A 316 -26.65 0.72 -33.65
CA GLU A 316 -27.92 1.44 -33.38
C GLU A 316 -27.74 2.89 -32.90
N GLY A 317 -26.68 3.57 -33.34
CA GLY A 317 -26.52 5.02 -33.18
C GLY A 317 -27.52 5.81 -34.04
N GLY A 318 -28.78 5.87 -33.60
CA GLY A 318 -29.77 6.81 -34.14
C GLY A 318 -29.34 8.26 -33.84
N GLY A 319 -29.23 9.08 -34.89
CA GLY A 319 -28.69 10.44 -34.80
C GLY A 319 -29.36 11.34 -33.77
N LEU A 320 -28.57 12.25 -33.19
CA LEU A 320 -28.99 13.31 -32.28
C LEU A 320 -30.22 14.04 -32.81
N ILE A 321 -31.36 13.86 -32.14
CA ILE A 321 -32.54 14.68 -32.37
C ILE A 321 -32.47 15.84 -31.39
N HIS A 322 -32.57 17.06 -31.94
CA HIS A 322 -32.74 18.37 -31.30
C HIS A 322 -31.48 19.27 -31.24
N VAL A 323 -31.52 20.27 -32.11
CA VAL A 323 -30.56 21.38 -32.24
C VAL A 323 -31.05 22.56 -31.39
N GLY A 324 -30.20 23.08 -30.50
CA GLY A 324 -30.45 24.34 -29.78
C GLY A 324 -29.44 24.62 -28.66
N ARG A 325 -29.04 25.89 -28.49
CA ARG A 325 -28.24 26.36 -27.35
C ARG A 325 -29.17 26.63 -26.17
N HIS A 326 -28.90 26.02 -25.01
CA HIS A 326 -29.58 26.35 -23.76
C HIS A 326 -28.62 27.14 -22.87
N ALA A 327 -29.01 28.34 -22.44
CA ALA A 327 -28.31 29.06 -21.40
C ALA A 327 -28.74 28.49 -20.05
N VAL A 328 -27.79 27.95 -19.28
CA VAL A 328 -28.01 27.57 -17.89
C VAL A 328 -27.95 28.84 -17.05
N GLN A 329 -29.02 29.10 -16.29
CA GLN A 329 -29.03 30.12 -15.26
C GLN A 329 -28.32 29.54 -14.03
N ILE A 330 -27.16 30.11 -13.69
CA ILE A 330 -26.41 29.75 -12.48
C ILE A 330 -27.21 30.32 -11.30
N ASP A 331 -27.58 29.48 -10.34
CA ASP A 331 -28.17 29.97 -9.10
C ASP A 331 -27.13 30.80 -8.33
N PRO A 332 -27.39 32.09 -8.09
CA PRO A 332 -26.50 32.91 -7.29
C PRO A 332 -26.63 32.45 -5.83
N PRO A 333 -25.51 32.08 -5.16
CA PRO A 333 -25.56 31.65 -3.77
C PRO A 333 -26.05 32.80 -2.89
N ALA A 334 -26.99 32.49 -1.99
CA ALA A 334 -27.47 33.47 -1.01
C ALA A 334 -26.30 33.92 -0.12
N PRO A 335 -26.19 35.22 0.21
CA PRO A 335 -25.21 35.73 1.16
C PRO A 335 -25.23 34.92 2.45
N LEU A 336 -24.04 34.66 3.01
CA LEU A 336 -23.89 33.90 4.26
C LEU A 336 -24.76 34.46 5.40
N GLN A 337 -24.98 35.78 5.41
CA GLN A 337 -25.83 36.42 6.40
C GLN A 337 -27.30 36.02 6.28
N ASP A 338 -27.82 35.90 5.06
CA ASP A 338 -29.20 35.48 4.81
C ASP A 338 -29.40 34.00 5.18
N LEU A 339 -28.36 33.18 5.01
CA LEU A 339 -28.36 31.77 5.44
C LEU A 339 -28.32 31.64 6.97
N LEU A 340 -27.60 32.52 7.66
CA LEU A 340 -27.55 32.57 9.12
C LEU A 340 -28.87 33.10 9.71
N ASP A 341 -29.49 34.09 9.07
CA ASP A 341 -30.79 34.63 9.47
C ASP A 341 -31.92 33.61 9.21
N ALA A 342 -31.78 32.75 8.19
CA ALA A 342 -32.69 31.64 7.91
C ALA A 342 -32.42 30.39 8.78
N ALA A 343 -31.28 30.31 9.46
CA ALA A 343 -30.95 29.18 10.32
C ALA A 343 -31.85 29.18 11.56
N LYS A 344 -32.61 28.10 11.76
CA LYS A 344 -33.43 27.93 12.97
C LYS A 344 -32.53 27.53 14.15
N PRO A 345 -32.54 28.28 15.27
CA PRO A 345 -31.77 27.88 16.45
C PRO A 345 -32.30 26.56 17.00
N PHE A 346 -31.39 25.64 17.29
CA PHE A 346 -31.73 24.36 17.90
C PHE A 346 -31.94 24.57 19.41
N SER A 347 -33.21 24.60 19.84
CA SER A 347 -33.53 24.67 21.28
C SER A 347 -33.61 23.26 21.86
N ALA A 348 -32.47 22.73 22.34
CA ALA A 348 -32.50 21.55 23.20
C ALA A 348 -32.77 21.98 24.64
N ARG A 349 -33.75 21.36 25.32
CA ARG A 349 -33.90 21.50 26.76
C ARG A 349 -32.84 20.64 27.46
N PRO A 350 -32.11 21.16 28.46
CA PRO A 350 -31.20 20.34 29.25
C PRO A 350 -31.99 19.22 29.94
N LEU A 351 -31.44 18.01 29.89
CA LEU A 351 -32.03 16.85 30.55
C LEU A 351 -31.82 16.96 32.07
N PRO A 352 -32.74 16.44 32.91
CA PRO A 352 -32.61 16.44 34.35
C PRO A 352 -31.30 15.76 34.81
N GLU A 353 -30.57 16.39 35.74
CA GLU A 353 -29.21 15.97 36.13
C GLU A 353 -29.12 14.71 37.01
N ALA A 354 -30.24 14.08 37.41
CA ALA A 354 -30.20 12.95 38.33
C ALA A 354 -31.18 11.83 37.98
N GLY A 355 -30.64 10.61 37.85
CA GLY A 355 -31.40 9.35 37.90
C GLY A 355 -31.83 8.75 36.56
N LEU A 356 -31.40 9.30 35.43
CA LEU A 356 -31.65 8.71 34.10
C LEU A 356 -30.60 7.66 33.77
N SER A 357 -31.02 6.56 33.15
CA SER A 357 -30.09 5.55 32.63
C SER A 357 -29.45 6.01 31.32
N ASP A 358 -28.31 5.44 30.95
CA ASP A 358 -27.61 5.78 29.69
C ASP A 358 -28.51 5.59 28.46
N GLU A 359 -29.42 4.61 28.48
CA GLU A 359 -30.40 4.39 27.41
C GLU A 359 -31.42 5.53 27.29
N ASP A 360 -31.81 6.16 28.41
CA ASP A 360 -32.76 7.27 28.41
C ASP A 360 -32.14 8.54 27.82
N TYR A 361 -30.84 8.77 28.07
CA TYR A 361 -30.09 9.87 27.45
C TYR A 361 -29.99 9.70 25.94
N VAL A 362 -29.68 8.48 25.48
CA VAL A 362 -29.56 8.17 24.05
C VAL A 362 -30.92 8.31 23.36
N ARG A 363 -32.01 7.80 23.96
CA ARG A 363 -33.36 7.99 23.41
C ARG A 363 -33.78 9.45 23.32
N ALA A 364 -33.50 10.25 24.35
CA ALA A 364 -33.81 11.68 24.34
C ALA A 364 -33.05 12.44 23.24
N PHE A 365 -31.80 12.06 22.96
CA PHE A 365 -31.01 12.61 21.86
C PHE A 365 -31.56 12.22 20.48
N LEU A 366 -32.07 11.00 20.32
CA LEU A 366 -32.57 10.48 19.05
C LEU A 366 -33.99 10.96 18.71
N GLN A 367 -34.78 11.35 19.72
CA GLN A 367 -36.17 11.77 19.57
C GLN A 367 -36.39 12.90 18.53
N PRO A 368 -35.59 13.99 18.46
CA PRO A 368 -35.77 15.05 17.46
C PRO A 368 -35.53 14.59 16.02
N PHE A 369 -34.82 13.47 15.85
CA PHE A 369 -34.51 12.85 14.56
C PHE A 369 -35.51 11.76 14.18
N GLY A 370 -36.55 11.55 15.00
CA GLY A 370 -37.59 10.53 14.76
C GLY A 370 -37.10 9.09 14.91
N ALA A 371 -35.98 8.86 15.62
CA ALA A 371 -35.35 7.54 15.78
C ALA A 371 -35.44 7.02 17.23
N ASP A 372 -35.38 5.69 17.39
CA ASP A 372 -35.34 5.00 18.69
C ASP A 372 -34.31 3.85 18.66
N ILE A 373 -33.78 3.47 19.83
CA ILE A 373 -32.79 2.41 20.01
C ILE A 373 -33.38 1.08 19.54
N GLY A 374 -32.76 0.48 18.52
CA GLY A 374 -33.19 -0.80 17.95
C GLY A 374 -34.23 -0.69 16.82
N SER A 375 -34.58 0.52 16.39
CA SER A 375 -35.47 0.77 15.24
C SER A 375 -34.74 1.46 14.09
N THR A 376 -34.97 1.00 12.85
CA THR A 376 -34.37 1.59 11.65
C THR A 376 -35.31 2.64 11.07
N VAL A 377 -34.86 3.89 10.96
CA VAL A 377 -35.58 4.95 10.24
C VAL A 377 -34.99 5.06 8.84
N VAL A 378 -35.81 4.85 7.80
CA VAL A 378 -35.41 5.04 6.40
C VAL A 378 -35.59 6.52 6.06
N GLY A 379 -34.51 7.28 6.19
CA GLY A 379 -34.42 8.68 5.79
C GLY A 379 -32.95 9.04 5.59
N GLY A 380 -32.63 9.62 4.43
CA GLY A 380 -31.28 9.74 3.88
C GLY A 380 -30.21 10.30 4.83
N LEU A 381 -29.01 9.76 4.66
CA LEU A 381 -27.72 10.27 5.14
C LEU A 381 -27.35 10.09 6.62
N VAL A 382 -27.79 9.05 7.34
CA VAL A 382 -27.09 8.61 8.58
C VAL A 382 -27.21 7.10 8.79
N SER A 383 -26.37 6.27 8.15
CA SER A 383 -26.24 4.84 8.56
C SER A 383 -24.82 4.31 8.74
N LYS A 384 -23.78 5.15 8.65
CA LYS A 384 -22.38 4.70 8.87
C LYS A 384 -21.63 5.34 10.03
N LEU A 385 -22.22 6.28 10.79
CA LEU A 385 -21.50 6.99 11.86
C LEU A 385 -21.85 6.60 13.31
N LEU A 386 -22.89 5.78 13.55
CA LEU A 386 -23.38 5.56 14.93
C LEU A 386 -22.89 4.29 15.63
N THR A 387 -22.18 3.37 14.97
CA THR A 387 -21.69 2.15 15.62
C THR A 387 -20.29 2.27 16.23
N SER A 388 -19.43 3.19 15.73
CA SER A 388 -18.03 3.31 16.19
C SER A 388 -17.82 4.39 17.26
N VAL A 389 -18.56 5.50 17.19
CA VAL A 389 -18.39 6.62 18.14
C VAL A 389 -19.04 6.32 19.49
N ALA A 390 -20.17 5.61 19.52
CA ALA A 390 -20.85 5.24 20.77
C ALA A 390 -20.08 4.18 21.58
N LEU A 391 -19.37 3.25 20.92
CA LEU A 391 -18.61 2.21 21.61
C LEU A 391 -17.30 2.74 22.23
N SER A 392 -16.66 3.71 21.56
CA SER A 392 -15.43 4.36 22.04
C SER A 392 -15.67 5.25 23.26
N ALA A 393 -16.80 5.96 23.29
CA ALA A 393 -17.22 6.76 24.44
C ALA A 393 -17.57 5.90 25.67
N LEU A 394 -18.17 4.71 25.46
CA LEU A 394 -18.50 3.77 26.53
C LEU A 394 -17.27 3.11 27.17
N GLN A 395 -16.19 2.90 26.42
CA GLN A 395 -14.94 2.35 26.96
C GLN A 395 -14.08 3.38 27.69
N GLN A 396 -14.19 4.67 27.36
CA GLN A 396 -13.46 5.74 28.08
C GLN A 396 -14.13 6.16 29.39
N ALA A 397 -15.45 5.95 29.54
CA ALA A 397 -16.17 6.28 30.77
C ALA A 397 -16.00 5.24 31.90
N LEU A 398 -15.62 4.00 31.57
CA LEU A 398 -15.42 2.92 32.53
C LEU A 398 -13.93 2.78 32.86
N GLY A 399 -13.46 3.55 33.85
CA GLY A 399 -12.10 3.46 34.38
C GLY A 399 -11.72 2.07 34.92
N PRO A 400 -10.43 1.80 35.20
CA PRO A 400 -9.95 0.46 35.53
C PRO A 400 -10.55 -0.05 36.85
N LYS A 401 -11.12 -1.26 36.82
CA LYS A 401 -11.57 -1.97 38.03
C LYS A 401 -10.37 -2.26 38.96
N PRO A 402 -10.47 -1.99 40.28
CA PRO A 402 -9.50 -2.48 41.26
C PRO A 402 -9.61 -4.01 41.40
N PRO A 403 -8.58 -4.69 41.97
CA PRO A 403 -8.40 -6.14 41.90
C PRO A 403 -9.55 -6.97 42.48
#